data_AF-A0A847F3T0-F1
#
_entry.id   AF-A0A847F3T0-F1
#
_cell.length_a   1.000
_cell.length_b   1.000
_cell.length_c   1.000
_cell.angle_alpha   90.00
_cell.angle_beta   90.00
_cell.angle_gamma   90.00
#
_symmetry.space_group_name_H-M   'P 1'
#
loop_
_entity.id
_entity.type
_entity.pdbx_description
1 polymer ?
#
loop_
_entity_poly.entity_id
_entity_poly.type
_entity_poly.pdbx_seq_one_letter_code
_entity_poly.pdbx_strand_id
1 'polypeptide(L)'
;VRVVARSGKPIILSTGMATLVEIGRAVEAIREEWGERDHGLALLRCVSAYPASPRDMNLKTISVLGPLFDAIPGLSDHTLGTAVATTSIAFGAKIIEKHFTLSRADGGPDAAFSLEPSEFRRLVDDVRVAEEAIGEVRFGPTEGDAASARFKRSILIAQDIDKGEVLSEKNLRILRPGVGLPPHLYRAILGRRAARALSAGEPLLAEDIEGFDTGAI
;
A
#
# COMPACT_ATOMS: atom_id res chain seq x y z
N VAL A 1 31.93 -2.65 15.27
CA VAL A 1 31.08 -1.46 14.97
C VAL A 1 31.73 -0.13 15.39
N ARG A 2 32.25 0.02 16.62
CA ARG A 2 32.86 1.29 17.11
C ARG A 2 33.96 1.87 16.19
N VAL A 3 34.91 1.03 15.77
CA VAL A 3 35.99 1.45 14.86
C VAL A 3 35.44 2.00 13.54
N VAL A 4 34.39 1.38 12.99
CA VAL A 4 33.74 1.84 11.76
C VAL A 4 32.99 3.15 12.01
N ALA A 5 32.28 3.29 13.13
CA ALA A 5 31.54 4.50 13.48
C ALA A 5 32.44 5.74 13.58
N ARG A 6 33.67 5.60 14.10
CA ARG A 6 34.67 6.68 14.16
C ARG A 6 35.08 7.24 12.79
N SER A 7 34.80 6.52 11.69
CA SER A 7 35.07 7.04 10.35
C SER A 7 34.15 8.21 9.96
N GLY A 8 33.04 8.42 10.68
CA GLY A 8 32.07 9.48 10.37
C GLY A 8 31.30 9.26 9.06
N LYS A 9 31.27 8.03 8.55
CA LYS A 9 30.51 7.64 7.36
C LYS A 9 29.18 6.98 7.73
N PRO A 10 28.17 7.01 6.84
CA PRO A 10 26.98 6.20 7.01
C PRO A 10 27.31 4.73 7.21
N ILE A 11 26.51 4.04 8.02
CA ILE A 11 26.65 2.60 8.28
C ILE A 11 25.41 1.88 7.80
N ILE A 12 25.61 0.85 6.97
CA ILE A 12 24.60 -0.15 6.64
C ILE A 12 24.99 -1.42 7.40
N LEU A 13 24.13 -1.88 8.30
CA LEU A 13 24.40 -3.02 9.18
C LEU A 13 23.36 -4.12 8.97
N SER A 14 23.80 -5.25 8.43
CA SER A 14 22.98 -6.46 8.34
C SER A 14 22.81 -7.13 9.70
N THR A 15 21.59 -7.59 10.01
CA THR A 15 21.20 -8.10 11.33
C THR A 15 20.94 -9.60 11.34
N GLY A 16 21.57 -10.36 10.45
CA GLY A 16 21.42 -11.81 10.36
C GLY A 16 21.95 -12.50 11.61
N MET A 17 21.21 -13.51 12.10
CA MET A 17 21.48 -14.23 13.36
C MET A 17 21.45 -13.40 14.65
N ALA A 18 21.41 -12.07 14.55
CA ALA A 18 21.41 -11.19 15.71
C ALA A 18 20.04 -11.19 16.41
N THR A 19 20.07 -11.28 17.73
CA THR A 19 18.91 -11.03 18.59
C THR A 19 18.63 -9.53 18.68
N LEU A 20 17.43 -9.18 19.15
CA LEU A 20 17.05 -7.78 19.39
C LEU A 20 18.05 -7.04 20.29
N VAL A 21 18.54 -7.73 21.33
CA VAL A 21 19.49 -7.18 22.30
C VAL A 21 20.85 -6.91 21.66
N GLU A 22 21.34 -7.81 20.81
CA GLU A 22 22.61 -7.62 20.10
C GLU A 22 22.54 -6.50 19.09
N ILE A 23 21.42 -6.36 18.37
CA ILE A 23 21.16 -5.22 17.49
C ILE A 23 21.19 -3.93 18.31
N GLY A 24 20.46 -3.87 19.43
CA GLY A 24 20.44 -2.69 20.30
C GLY A 24 21.82 -2.28 20.80
N ARG A 25 22.62 -3.23 21.28
CA ARG A 25 24.03 -2.98 21.70
C ARG A 25 24.89 -2.44 20.56
N ALA A 26 24.71 -2.97 19.35
CA ALA A 26 25.46 -2.49 18.19
C ALA A 26 25.07 -1.06 17.81
N VAL A 27 23.77 -0.74 17.81
CA VAL A 27 23.25 0.60 17.53
C VAL A 27 23.72 1.61 18.59
N GLU A 28 23.62 1.27 19.87
CA GLU A 28 24.10 2.11 20.97
C GLU A 28 25.61 2.39 20.84
N ALA A 29 26.41 1.35 20.61
CA ALA A 29 27.85 1.49 20.42
C ALA A 29 28.22 2.33 19.18
N ILE A 30 27.39 2.35 18.13
CA ILE A 30 27.58 3.24 16.98
C ILE A 30 27.27 4.69 17.37
N ARG A 31 26.12 4.92 18.00
CA ARG A 31 25.64 6.26 18.39
C ARG A 31 26.54 6.94 19.41
N GLU A 32 27.08 6.20 20.38
CA GLU A 32 28.05 6.73 21.33
C GLU A 32 29.31 7.30 20.63
N GLU A 33 29.78 6.66 19.57
CA GLU A 33 30.95 7.14 18.81
C GLU A 33 30.60 8.35 17.93
N TRP A 34 29.34 8.48 17.52
CA TRP A 34 28.85 9.61 16.74
C TRP A 34 28.52 10.84 17.60
N GLY A 35 28.07 10.62 18.85
CA GLY A 35 27.59 11.65 19.75
C GLY A 35 26.27 12.25 19.25
N GLU A 36 26.19 13.58 19.17
CA GLU A 36 25.02 14.30 18.65
C GLU A 36 24.94 14.31 17.11
N ARG A 37 25.99 13.84 16.43
CA ARG A 37 26.02 13.80 14.97
C ARG A 37 25.26 12.58 14.49
N ASP A 38 24.35 12.76 13.55
CA ASP A 38 23.80 11.63 12.80
C ASP A 38 24.55 11.51 11.47
N HIS A 39 25.17 10.36 11.24
CA HIS A 39 25.87 10.04 10.00
C HIS A 39 25.03 9.13 9.08
N GLY A 40 23.83 8.74 9.49
CA GLY A 40 22.94 7.84 8.78
C GLY A 40 23.20 6.37 9.14
N LEU A 41 22.21 5.73 9.75
CA LEU A 41 22.23 4.30 10.06
C LEU A 41 21.12 3.58 9.30
N ALA A 42 21.48 2.50 8.61
CA ALA A 42 20.54 1.54 8.05
C ALA A 42 20.69 0.16 8.68
N LEU A 43 19.57 -0.51 8.94
CA LEU A 43 19.53 -1.86 9.46
C LEU A 43 18.87 -2.78 8.45
N LEU A 44 19.61 -3.80 8.00
CA LEU A 44 19.12 -4.76 7.01
C LEU A 44 18.66 -6.05 7.68
N ARG A 45 17.37 -6.38 7.53
CA ARG A 45 16.88 -7.72 7.83
C ARG A 45 17.55 -8.72 6.89
N CYS A 46 18.17 -9.78 7.42
CA CYS A 46 18.71 -10.87 6.58
C CYS A 46 18.73 -12.23 7.28
N VAL A 47 18.67 -13.30 6.50
CA VAL A 47 18.83 -14.68 6.99
C VAL A 47 20.16 -15.22 6.48
N SER A 48 21.01 -15.72 7.38
CA SER A 48 22.37 -16.20 7.05
C SER A 48 22.40 -17.63 6.45
N ALA A 49 21.34 -18.01 5.72
CA ALA A 49 21.28 -19.25 4.95
C ALA A 49 21.46 -18.93 3.46
N TYR A 50 22.17 -19.78 2.74
CA TYR A 50 22.59 -19.55 1.36
C TYR A 50 22.31 -20.80 0.49
N PRO A 51 21.20 -20.83 -0.27
CA PRO A 51 20.14 -19.82 -0.31
C PRO A 51 19.25 -19.85 0.94
N ALA A 52 18.64 -18.70 1.25
CA ALA A 52 17.61 -18.60 2.28
C ALA A 52 16.26 -19.09 1.74
N SER A 53 15.48 -19.74 2.60
CA SER A 53 14.09 -20.07 2.31
C SER A 53 13.21 -18.82 2.49
N PRO A 54 12.28 -18.52 1.56
CA PRO A 54 11.33 -17.42 1.74
C PRO A 54 10.53 -17.48 3.05
N ARG A 55 10.29 -18.68 3.59
CA ARG A 55 9.57 -18.88 4.86
C ARG A 55 10.33 -18.31 6.07
N ASP A 56 11.64 -18.25 5.99
CA ASP A 56 12.49 -17.82 7.11
C ASP A 56 12.78 -16.31 7.07
N MET A 57 12.44 -15.64 5.97
CA MET A 57 12.78 -14.23 5.76
C MET A 57 12.05 -13.29 6.70
N ASN A 58 10.83 -13.64 7.14
CA ASN A 58 10.08 -12.86 8.13
C ASN A 58 10.05 -11.34 7.81
N LEU A 59 9.64 -10.97 6.60
CA LEU A 59 9.72 -9.58 6.10
C LEU A 59 8.96 -8.56 6.98
N LYS A 60 7.95 -9.01 7.74
CA LYS A 60 7.26 -8.19 8.76
C LYS A 60 8.20 -7.59 9.80
N THR A 61 9.39 -8.15 10.01
CA THR A 61 10.40 -7.56 10.90
C THR A 61 10.88 -6.20 10.40
N ILE A 62 10.91 -5.97 9.09
CA ILE A 62 11.40 -4.72 8.47
C ILE A 62 10.56 -3.52 8.93
N SER A 63 9.23 -3.67 9.02
CA SER A 63 8.33 -2.61 9.45
C SER A 63 8.49 -2.21 10.92
N VAL A 64 9.16 -3.05 11.71
CA VAL A 64 9.46 -2.78 13.13
C VAL A 64 10.91 -2.30 13.30
N LEU A 65 11.85 -2.87 12.55
CA LEU A 65 13.29 -2.66 12.72
C LEU A 65 13.70 -1.19 12.59
N GLY A 66 13.18 -0.50 11.58
CA GLY A 66 13.48 0.92 11.35
C GLY A 66 12.98 1.81 12.49
N PRO A 67 11.66 1.82 12.79
CA PRO A 67 11.11 2.63 13.87
C PRO A 67 11.70 2.31 15.25
N LEU A 68 11.99 1.04 15.55
CA LEU A 68 12.48 0.63 16.85
C LEU A 68 13.87 1.21 17.17
N PHE A 69 14.72 1.35 16.16
CA PHE A 69 16.08 1.85 16.33
C PHE A 69 16.29 3.22 15.72
N ASP A 70 15.25 3.89 15.22
CA ASP A 70 15.35 5.15 14.46
C ASP A 70 16.46 5.05 13.39
N ALA A 71 16.29 4.07 12.52
CA ALA A 71 17.23 3.72 11.45
C ALA A 71 16.48 3.47 10.14
N ILE A 72 17.18 3.59 9.02
CA ILE A 72 16.65 3.27 7.70
C ILE A 72 16.47 1.75 7.59
N PRO A 73 15.24 1.22 7.47
CA PRO A 73 15.04 -0.22 7.35
C PRO A 73 15.39 -0.69 5.94
N GLY A 74 15.97 -1.88 5.84
CA GLY A 74 16.22 -2.53 4.55
C GLY A 74 16.24 -4.04 4.63
N LEU A 75 16.57 -4.67 3.51
CA LEU A 75 16.71 -6.11 3.34
C LEU A 75 18.07 -6.43 2.75
N SER A 76 18.75 -7.44 3.30
CA SER A 76 19.83 -8.16 2.64
C SER A 76 19.33 -9.58 2.35
N ASP A 77 19.23 -9.91 1.07
CA ASP A 77 18.45 -11.03 0.57
C ASP A 77 19.33 -12.14 -0.05
N HIS A 78 19.20 -13.34 0.50
CA HIS A 78 19.89 -14.55 0.01
C HIS A 78 18.90 -15.58 -0.56
N THR A 79 17.64 -15.20 -0.77
CA THR A 79 16.65 -16.06 -1.43
C THR A 79 16.90 -16.14 -2.94
N LEU A 80 16.33 -17.14 -3.60
CA LEU A 80 16.34 -17.24 -5.06
C LEU A 80 15.37 -16.24 -5.70
N GLY A 81 15.74 -15.68 -6.85
CA GLY A 81 14.89 -14.78 -7.63
C GLY A 81 14.64 -13.42 -6.98
N THR A 82 13.63 -12.69 -7.45
CA THR A 82 13.39 -11.27 -7.10
C THR A 82 12.23 -11.06 -6.13
N ALA A 83 11.33 -12.04 -6.00
CA ALA A 83 10.04 -11.86 -5.34
C ALA A 83 10.14 -11.37 -3.89
N VAL A 84 11.01 -11.96 -3.09
CA VAL A 84 11.19 -11.60 -1.67
C VAL A 84 11.72 -10.17 -1.53
N ALA A 85 12.72 -9.81 -2.32
CA ALA A 85 13.27 -8.47 -2.36
C ALA A 85 12.20 -7.43 -2.75
N THR A 86 11.44 -7.67 -3.81
CA THR A 86 10.34 -6.77 -4.21
C THR A 86 9.26 -6.66 -3.13
N THR A 87 8.84 -7.77 -2.53
CA THR A 87 7.84 -7.77 -1.44
C THR A 87 8.32 -6.98 -0.21
N SER A 88 9.62 -6.90 0.03
CA SER A 88 10.16 -6.17 1.19
C SER A 88 9.85 -4.67 1.18
N ILE A 89 9.64 -4.09 0.00
CA ILE A 89 9.23 -2.69 -0.16
C ILE A 89 7.90 -2.44 0.56
N ALA A 90 6.95 -3.39 0.48
CA ALA A 90 5.65 -3.30 1.16
C ALA A 90 5.75 -3.30 2.70
N PHE A 91 6.89 -3.74 3.25
CA PHE A 91 7.18 -3.69 4.67
C PHE A 91 8.08 -2.51 5.06
N GLY A 92 8.29 -1.56 4.14
CA GLY A 92 8.99 -0.32 4.36
C GLY A 92 10.48 -0.36 4.06
N ALA A 93 11.01 -1.44 3.47
CA ALA A 93 12.42 -1.49 3.08
C ALA A 93 12.78 -0.32 2.15
N LYS A 94 13.87 0.38 2.45
CA LYS A 94 14.43 1.49 1.67
C LYS A 94 15.79 1.15 1.05
N ILE A 95 16.38 0.03 1.47
CA ILE A 95 17.62 -0.52 0.92
C ILE A 95 17.37 -2.01 0.65
N ILE A 96 17.75 -2.47 -0.54
CA ILE A 96 17.78 -3.88 -0.91
C ILE A 96 19.21 -4.22 -1.32
N GLU A 97 19.78 -5.21 -0.66
CA GLU A 97 21.05 -5.85 -1.01
C GLU A 97 20.76 -7.25 -1.56
N LYS A 98 21.38 -7.60 -2.69
CA LYS A 98 21.20 -8.87 -3.40
C LYS A 98 22.50 -9.26 -4.05
N HIS A 99 22.86 -10.54 -3.98
CA HIS A 99 24.04 -11.04 -4.68
C HIS A 99 23.87 -10.95 -6.20
N PHE A 100 24.96 -10.64 -6.89
CA PHE A 100 25.01 -10.44 -8.33
C PHE A 100 26.20 -11.21 -8.93
N THR A 101 25.98 -11.85 -10.06
CA THR A 101 27.03 -12.46 -10.87
C THR A 101 26.81 -12.13 -12.36
N LEU A 102 27.89 -12.13 -13.15
CA LEU A 102 27.77 -11.99 -14.61
C LEU A 102 27.17 -13.25 -15.25
N SER A 103 27.54 -14.42 -14.71
CA SER A 103 27.12 -15.73 -15.16
C SER A 103 27.22 -16.70 -13.98
N ARG A 104 26.15 -17.42 -13.66
CA ARG A 104 26.20 -18.48 -12.64
C ARG A 104 27.06 -19.66 -13.07
N ALA A 105 27.20 -19.86 -14.39
CA ALA A 105 28.00 -20.94 -14.97
C ALA A 105 29.50 -20.80 -14.68
N ASP A 106 29.96 -19.59 -14.35
CA ASP A 106 31.35 -19.30 -13.97
C ASP A 106 31.71 -19.89 -12.59
N GLY A 107 30.70 -20.35 -11.84
CA GLY A 107 30.85 -20.96 -10.54
C GLY A 107 31.20 -19.96 -9.44
N GLY A 108 31.71 -20.48 -8.32
CA GLY A 108 31.96 -19.70 -7.10
C GLY A 108 30.96 -20.02 -5.98
N PRO A 109 31.32 -19.71 -4.73
CA PRO A 109 30.56 -20.15 -3.56
C PRO A 109 29.12 -19.60 -3.53
N ASP A 110 28.91 -18.41 -4.11
CA ASP A 110 27.63 -17.70 -4.04
C ASP A 110 26.85 -17.68 -5.37
N ALA A 111 27.41 -18.27 -6.42
CA ALA A 111 26.89 -18.15 -7.78
C ALA A 111 25.47 -18.75 -7.91
N ALA A 112 25.20 -19.86 -7.23
CA ALA A 112 23.94 -20.59 -7.37
C ALA A 112 22.69 -19.77 -6.98
N PHE A 113 22.82 -18.76 -6.12
CA PHE A 113 21.72 -17.93 -5.65
C PHE A 113 21.86 -16.44 -5.99
N SER A 114 22.99 -16.03 -6.57
CA SER A 114 23.18 -14.68 -7.13
C SER A 114 22.23 -14.44 -8.30
N LEU A 115 21.84 -13.18 -8.54
CA LEU A 115 21.11 -12.80 -9.75
C LEU A 115 22.08 -12.53 -10.92
N GLU A 116 21.69 -12.92 -12.13
CA GLU A 116 22.36 -12.49 -13.36
C GLU A 116 21.84 -11.12 -13.83
N PRO A 117 22.50 -10.45 -14.80
CA PRO A 117 22.16 -9.08 -15.19
C PRO A 117 20.69 -8.85 -15.58
N SER A 118 20.06 -9.78 -16.29
CA SER A 118 18.66 -9.68 -16.70
C SER A 118 17.69 -9.79 -15.51
N GLU A 119 18.01 -10.65 -14.53
CA GLU A 119 17.21 -10.83 -13.32
C GLU A 119 17.40 -9.67 -12.34
N PHE A 120 18.61 -9.14 -12.23
CA PHE A 120 18.86 -7.95 -11.42
C PHE A 120 18.17 -6.73 -12.02
N ARG A 121 18.16 -6.60 -13.36
CA ARG A 121 17.37 -5.56 -14.04
C ARG A 121 15.88 -5.71 -13.71
N ARG A 122 15.35 -6.93 -13.78
CA ARG A 122 13.97 -7.23 -13.39
C ARG A 122 13.69 -6.84 -11.94
N LEU A 123 14.59 -7.12 -11.01
CA LEU A 123 14.46 -6.70 -9.62
C LEU A 123 14.30 -5.18 -9.51
N VAL A 124 15.14 -4.42 -10.21
CA VAL A 124 15.07 -2.95 -10.21
C VAL A 124 13.73 -2.46 -10.77
N ASP A 125 13.29 -3.01 -11.91
CA ASP A 125 12.02 -2.61 -12.53
C ASP A 125 10.83 -2.95 -11.61
N ASP A 126 10.80 -4.15 -11.03
CA ASP A 126 9.76 -4.59 -10.09
C ASP A 126 9.73 -3.74 -8.81
N VAL A 127 10.89 -3.32 -8.30
CA VAL A 127 10.99 -2.42 -7.15
C VAL A 127 10.38 -1.06 -7.44
N ARG A 128 10.64 -0.47 -8.62
CA ARG A 128 10.06 0.83 -9.01
C ARG A 128 8.54 0.76 -9.11
N VAL A 129 8.02 -0.32 -9.69
CA VAL A 129 6.57 -0.57 -9.72
C VAL A 129 6.01 -0.73 -8.31
N ALA A 130 6.69 -1.47 -7.43
CA ALA A 130 6.24 -1.66 -6.05
C ALA A 130 6.23 -0.35 -5.25
N GLU A 131 7.23 0.53 -5.43
CA GLU A 131 7.28 1.85 -4.79
C GLU A 131 6.09 2.72 -5.18
N GLU A 132 5.72 2.75 -6.46
CA GLU A 132 4.53 3.45 -6.95
C GLU A 132 3.24 2.83 -6.39
N ALA A 133 3.18 1.50 -6.31
CA ALA A 133 1.97 0.77 -5.93
C ALA A 133 1.64 0.82 -4.42
N ILE A 134 2.64 0.94 -3.55
CA ILE A 134 2.41 0.99 -2.09
C ILE A 134 1.61 2.22 -1.69
N GLY A 135 1.98 3.38 -2.24
CA GLY A 135 1.28 4.64 -2.00
C GLY A 135 1.07 4.99 -0.52
N GLU A 136 -0.08 5.58 -0.25
CA GLU A 136 -0.51 6.02 1.08
C GLU A 136 -1.88 5.44 1.42
N VAL A 137 -2.24 5.44 2.71
CA VAL A 137 -3.57 5.02 3.14
C VAL A 137 -4.61 6.00 2.58
N ARG A 138 -5.40 5.53 1.61
CA ARG A 138 -6.45 6.32 0.95
C ARG A 138 -7.76 5.55 0.93
N PHE A 139 -8.83 6.23 1.31
CA PHE A 139 -10.20 5.76 1.13
C PHE A 139 -10.90 6.58 0.06
N GLY A 140 -11.79 5.95 -0.69
CA GLY A 140 -12.53 6.61 -1.76
C GLY A 140 -11.83 6.54 -3.12
N PRO A 141 -12.46 7.12 -4.16
CA PRO A 141 -11.98 7.02 -5.52
C PRO A 141 -10.63 7.73 -5.72
N THR A 142 -9.83 7.19 -6.63
CA THR A 142 -8.72 7.90 -7.24
C THR A 142 -9.23 8.87 -8.31
N GLU A 143 -8.39 9.77 -8.80
CA GLU A 143 -8.74 10.63 -9.93
C GLU A 143 -9.07 9.80 -11.18
N GLY A 144 -8.38 8.68 -11.39
CA GLY A 144 -8.67 7.74 -12.46
C GLY A 144 -10.05 7.09 -12.35
N ASP A 145 -10.63 7.04 -11.15
CA ASP A 145 -11.96 6.45 -10.91
C ASP A 145 -13.11 7.43 -11.15
N ALA A 146 -12.84 8.73 -11.40
CA ALA A 146 -13.89 9.74 -11.51
C ALA A 146 -14.91 9.40 -12.61
N ALA A 147 -14.44 8.97 -13.77
CA ALA A 147 -15.30 8.52 -14.87
C ALA A 147 -16.08 7.24 -14.53
N SER A 148 -15.59 6.43 -13.59
CA SER A 148 -16.23 5.20 -13.11
C SER A 148 -17.35 5.47 -12.10
N ALA A 149 -17.45 6.68 -11.53
CA ALA A 149 -18.51 7.05 -10.62
C ALA A 149 -19.91 6.86 -11.24
N ARG A 150 -20.06 7.09 -12.55
CA ARG A 150 -21.31 6.83 -13.30
C ARG A 150 -21.78 5.38 -13.27
N PHE A 151 -20.88 4.43 -12.99
CA PHE A 151 -21.23 3.01 -12.88
C PHE A 151 -21.65 2.61 -11.46
N LYS A 152 -21.69 3.54 -10.50
CA LYS A 152 -22.35 3.31 -9.22
C LYS A 152 -23.86 3.18 -9.44
N ARG A 153 -24.56 2.59 -8.47
CA ARG A 153 -26.02 2.60 -8.46
C ARG A 153 -26.50 3.90 -7.81
N SER A 154 -27.60 4.42 -8.28
CA SER A 154 -28.39 5.46 -7.62
C SER A 154 -29.87 5.09 -7.69
N ILE A 155 -30.70 5.92 -7.08
CA ILE A 155 -32.15 5.76 -7.10
C ILE A 155 -32.66 6.39 -8.41
N LEU A 156 -33.38 5.60 -9.19
CA LEU A 156 -34.03 6.01 -10.43
C LEU A 156 -35.55 5.84 -10.31
N ILE A 157 -36.26 6.59 -11.15
CA ILE A 157 -37.70 6.48 -11.33
C ILE A 157 -38.01 5.24 -12.17
N ALA A 158 -38.86 4.37 -11.64
CA ALA A 158 -39.22 3.10 -12.26
C ALA A 158 -40.52 3.17 -13.07
N GLN A 159 -41.38 4.13 -12.73
CA GLN A 159 -42.68 4.41 -13.33
C GLN A 159 -42.91 5.92 -13.25
N ASP A 160 -43.62 6.51 -14.21
CA ASP A 160 -43.96 7.94 -14.15
C ASP A 160 -44.66 8.26 -12.81
N ILE A 161 -44.33 9.44 -12.25
CA ILE A 161 -44.82 9.91 -10.94
C ILE A 161 -45.39 11.32 -11.13
N ASP A 162 -46.63 11.53 -10.70
CA ASP A 162 -47.24 12.86 -10.73
C ASP A 162 -46.72 13.78 -9.61
N LYS A 163 -46.81 15.10 -9.82
CA LYS A 163 -46.49 16.06 -8.76
C LYS A 163 -47.36 15.80 -7.52
N GLY A 164 -46.72 15.70 -6.35
CA GLY A 164 -47.35 15.44 -5.06
C GLY A 164 -47.63 13.95 -4.79
N GLU A 165 -47.38 13.06 -5.76
CA GLU A 165 -47.52 11.61 -5.56
C GLU A 165 -46.44 11.07 -4.59
N VAL A 166 -46.77 9.98 -3.89
CA VAL A 166 -45.91 9.36 -2.88
C VAL A 166 -44.84 8.48 -3.53
N LEU A 167 -43.59 8.71 -3.14
CA LEU A 167 -42.44 7.87 -3.49
C LEU A 167 -42.53 6.52 -2.76
N SER A 168 -42.46 5.42 -3.51
CA SER A 168 -42.72 4.07 -3.02
C SER A 168 -41.81 3.03 -3.68
N GLU A 169 -41.85 1.80 -3.16
CA GLU A 169 -41.10 0.69 -3.77
C GLU A 169 -41.62 0.28 -5.15
N LYS A 170 -42.77 0.79 -5.60
CA LYS A 170 -43.31 0.50 -6.94
C LYS A 170 -42.72 1.43 -8.00
N ASN A 171 -42.59 2.71 -7.65
CA ASN A 171 -42.17 3.76 -8.58
C ASN A 171 -40.69 4.15 -8.45
N LEU A 172 -39.95 3.56 -7.51
CA LEU A 172 -38.49 3.70 -7.39
C LEU A 172 -37.74 2.38 -7.57
N ARG A 173 -36.54 2.47 -8.15
CA ARG A 173 -35.59 1.36 -8.27
C ARG A 173 -34.17 1.83 -8.03
N ILE A 174 -33.32 0.95 -7.52
CA ILE A 174 -31.88 1.22 -7.37
C ILE A 174 -31.15 0.58 -8.56
N LEU A 175 -30.74 1.41 -9.52
CA LEU A 175 -30.14 1.00 -10.78
C LEU A 175 -28.93 1.89 -11.11
N ARG A 176 -28.19 1.54 -12.17
CA ARG A 176 -27.18 2.43 -12.78
C ARG A 176 -27.88 3.34 -13.79
N PRO A 177 -27.35 4.54 -14.11
CA PRO A 177 -26.07 5.10 -13.67
C PRO A 177 -26.15 5.84 -12.33
N GLY A 178 -25.01 6.05 -11.69
CA GLY A 178 -24.87 6.67 -10.35
C GLY A 178 -24.98 8.18 -10.37
N VAL A 179 -26.04 8.70 -10.99
CA VAL A 179 -26.27 10.15 -11.21
C VAL A 179 -27.49 10.69 -10.47
N GLY A 180 -28.26 9.82 -9.82
CA GLY A 180 -29.32 10.19 -8.86
C GLY A 180 -28.87 10.09 -7.41
N LEU A 181 -29.83 10.17 -6.50
CA LEU A 181 -29.58 10.03 -5.06
C LEU A 181 -28.94 8.68 -4.71
N PRO A 182 -28.00 8.66 -3.75
CA PRO A 182 -27.29 7.44 -3.38
C PRO A 182 -28.24 6.41 -2.74
N PRO A 183 -28.00 5.10 -2.97
CA PRO A 183 -28.92 4.03 -2.54
C PRO A 183 -29.20 3.96 -1.04
N HIS A 184 -28.28 4.45 -0.19
CA HIS A 184 -28.47 4.45 1.26
C HIS A 184 -29.63 5.35 1.70
N LEU A 185 -29.99 6.37 0.90
CA LEU A 185 -31.13 7.24 1.16
C LEU A 185 -32.47 6.60 0.80
N TYR A 186 -32.48 5.45 0.12
CA TYR A 186 -33.69 4.84 -0.42
C TYR A 186 -34.78 4.66 0.64
N ARG A 187 -34.45 4.17 1.83
CA ARG A 187 -35.45 4.01 2.90
C ARG A 187 -35.95 5.33 3.48
N ALA A 188 -35.10 6.36 3.51
CA ALA A 188 -35.44 7.67 4.06
C ALA A 188 -36.40 8.46 3.16
N ILE A 189 -36.39 8.17 1.86
CA ILE A 189 -37.25 8.85 0.88
C ILE A 189 -38.60 8.15 0.65
N LEU A 190 -38.75 6.88 1.05
CA LEU A 190 -40.04 6.20 0.94
C LEU A 190 -41.09 6.89 1.81
N GLY A 191 -42.28 7.11 1.24
CA GLY A 191 -43.36 7.85 1.90
C GLY A 191 -43.29 9.37 1.73
N ARG A 192 -42.20 9.92 1.19
CA ARG A 192 -42.10 11.33 0.80
C ARG A 192 -42.88 11.59 -0.49
N ARG A 193 -43.08 12.86 -0.84
CA ARG A 193 -43.83 13.29 -2.03
C ARG A 193 -42.93 13.91 -3.08
N ALA A 194 -43.28 13.70 -4.36
CA ALA A 194 -42.58 14.29 -5.48
C ALA A 194 -42.89 15.80 -5.61
N ALA A 195 -41.86 16.65 -5.67
CA ALA A 195 -42.01 18.10 -5.78
C ALA A 195 -42.46 18.56 -7.18
N ARG A 196 -42.25 17.71 -8.20
CA ARG A 196 -42.67 17.88 -9.59
C ARG A 196 -43.07 16.53 -10.18
N ALA A 197 -43.62 16.53 -11.39
CA ALA A 197 -43.80 15.30 -12.16
C ALA A 197 -42.44 14.74 -12.62
N LEU A 198 -42.29 13.42 -12.57
CA LEU A 198 -41.05 12.68 -12.83
C LEU A 198 -41.33 11.55 -13.84
N SER A 199 -40.45 11.32 -14.80
CA SER A 199 -40.62 10.29 -15.84
C SER A 199 -39.81 9.03 -15.56
N ALA A 200 -40.33 7.86 -15.95
CA ALA A 200 -39.63 6.59 -15.84
C ALA A 200 -38.25 6.63 -16.53
N GLY A 201 -37.22 6.16 -15.82
CA GLY A 201 -35.83 6.14 -16.26
C GLY A 201 -35.01 7.35 -15.84
N GLU A 202 -35.62 8.43 -15.34
CA GLU A 202 -34.87 9.59 -14.84
C GLU A 202 -34.21 9.29 -13.48
N PRO A 203 -33.06 9.91 -13.19
CA PRO A 203 -32.48 9.87 -11.85
C PRO A 203 -33.31 10.70 -10.87
N LEU A 204 -33.59 10.15 -9.70
CA LEU A 204 -34.23 10.91 -8.63
C LEU A 204 -33.17 11.82 -7.98
N LEU A 205 -33.40 13.13 -7.96
CA LEU A 205 -32.55 14.14 -7.31
C LEU A 205 -33.18 14.63 -6.00
N ALA A 206 -32.40 15.36 -5.19
CA ALA A 206 -32.90 15.90 -3.92
C ALA A 206 -34.04 16.90 -4.12
N GLU A 207 -33.90 17.77 -5.12
CA GLU A 207 -34.89 18.78 -5.51
C GLU A 207 -36.22 18.20 -6.02
N ASP A 208 -36.22 16.92 -6.39
CA ASP A 208 -37.43 16.22 -6.83
C ASP A 208 -38.32 15.78 -5.64
N ILE A 209 -37.88 15.99 -4.41
CA ILE A 209 -38.56 15.52 -3.20
C ILE A 209 -38.96 16.71 -2.31
N GLU A 210 -40.23 16.80 -1.95
CA GLU A 210 -40.75 17.91 -1.14
C GLU A 210 -40.03 18.02 0.22
N GLY A 211 -39.47 19.20 0.47
CA GLY A 211 -38.78 19.55 1.72
C GLY A 211 -37.62 18.62 2.06
N PHE A 212 -36.97 18.02 1.05
CA PHE A 212 -35.83 17.12 1.25
C PHE A 212 -34.54 17.89 1.10
N ASP A 213 -33.83 18.05 2.20
CA ASP A 213 -32.48 18.61 2.23
C ASP A 213 -31.48 17.47 2.43
N THR A 214 -30.47 17.40 1.56
CA THR A 214 -29.35 16.45 1.68
C THR A 214 -28.38 16.81 2.79
N GLY A 215 -28.48 18.00 3.39
CA GLY A 215 -27.56 18.52 4.41
C GLY A 215 -27.67 17.88 5.80
N ALA A 216 -28.57 16.91 6.01
CA ALA A 216 -28.84 16.31 7.33
C ALA A 216 -28.57 14.79 7.43
N ILE A 217 -27.92 14.17 6.43
CA ILE A 217 -27.61 12.73 6.42
C ILE A 217 -26.18 12.49 5.92
#